data_AF-A0A9D5GSI2-F1
#
_entry.id   AF-A0A9D5GSI2-F1
#
_cell.length_a   1.000
_cell.length_b   1.000
_cell.length_c   1.000
_cell.angle_alpha   90.00
_cell.angle_beta   90.00
_cell.angle_gamma   90.00
#
_symmetry.space_group_name_H-M   'P 1'
#
loop_
_entity.id
_entity.type
_entity.pdbx_description
1 polymer ?
#
loop_
_entity_poly.entity_id
_entity_poly.type
_entity_poly.pdbx_seq_one_letter_code
_entity_poly.pdbx_strand_id
1 'polypeptide(L)'
;MVEGGDQIAQILTLLILPITIFDKRINHWSRKEYFKCRRPFVVNYFSYSCSYMVKIQMSVLYFFAVTEKLNVPEWIDGSAFYYWFNDSSLGASSLFQGVIGFLFDNAFITSIVTWGVLALEILLFGALFMNKEHKLKMFILGVGFHFTIVIIHGLFSFFFAMLAGLILYLLPLNNYLTLKDLFKNFIDSKPYSRSEY
;
A
#
# COMPACT_ATOMS: atom_id res chain seq x y z
N MET A 1 -1.41 22.50 7.55
CA MET A 1 -1.18 21.85 6.24
C MET A 1 -2.01 20.58 6.23
N VAL A 2 -2.56 20.16 5.09
CA VAL A 2 -3.21 18.84 5.01
C VAL A 2 -2.09 17.80 5.01
N GLU A 3 -2.09 16.90 5.99
CA GLU A 3 -1.09 15.83 6.07
C GLU A 3 -1.26 14.89 4.87
N GLY A 4 -0.16 14.31 4.36
CA GLY A 4 -0.21 13.44 3.17
C GLY A 4 -1.19 12.28 3.32
N GLY A 5 -1.34 11.73 4.53
CA GLY A 5 -2.32 10.69 4.85
C GLY A 5 -3.78 11.12 4.65
N ASP A 6 -4.11 12.36 5.02
CA ASP A 6 -5.48 12.88 4.91
C ASP A 6 -5.87 13.07 3.45
N GLN A 7 -4.94 13.54 2.61
CA GLN A 7 -5.18 13.69 1.18
C GLN A 7 -5.44 12.33 0.51
N ILE A 8 -4.66 11.30 0.88
CA ILE A 8 -4.86 9.93 0.39
C ILE A 8 -6.24 9.42 0.82
N ALA A 9 -6.59 9.58 2.10
CA ALA A 9 -7.87 9.15 2.63
C ALA A 9 -9.06 9.84 1.94
N GLN A 10 -8.96 11.14 1.65
CA GLN A 10 -9.98 11.90 0.92
C GLN A 10 -10.19 11.35 -0.50
N ILE A 11 -9.09 11.14 -1.25
CA ILE A 11 -9.16 10.62 -2.62
C ILE A 11 -9.72 9.19 -2.63
N LEU A 12 -9.25 8.32 -1.75
CA LEU A 12 -9.75 6.95 -1.65
C LEU A 12 -11.23 6.94 -1.27
N THR A 13 -11.65 7.75 -0.29
CA THR A 13 -13.05 7.89 0.11
C THR A 13 -13.94 8.30 -1.06
N LEU A 14 -13.51 9.29 -1.85
CA LEU A 14 -14.24 9.74 -3.03
C LEU A 14 -14.41 8.62 -4.07
N LEU A 15 -13.36 7.83 -4.30
CA LEU A 15 -13.38 6.74 -5.30
C LEU A 15 -14.17 5.51 -4.84
N ILE A 16 -14.22 5.22 -3.53
CA ILE A 16 -15.01 4.09 -3.00
C ILE A 16 -16.48 4.44 -2.80
N LEU A 17 -16.83 5.72 -2.66
CA LEU A 17 -18.20 6.17 -2.39
C LEU A 17 -19.22 5.64 -3.43
N PRO A 18 -18.95 5.66 -4.75
CA PRO A 18 -19.82 5.01 -5.72
C PRO A 18 -19.95 3.49 -5.52
N ILE A 19 -18.86 2.83 -5.11
CA ILE A 19 -18.85 1.37 -4.89
C ILE A 19 -19.73 1.01 -3.69
N THR A 20 -19.69 1.82 -2.62
CA THR A 20 -20.43 1.57 -1.38
C THR A 20 -21.91 1.99 -1.47
N ILE A 21 -22.23 3.12 -2.12
CA ILE A 21 -23.62 3.53 -2.38
C ILE A 21 -24.32 2.49 -3.25
N PHE A 22 -23.62 2.01 -4.27
CA PHE A 22 -24.05 0.88 -5.06
C PHE A 22 -23.49 -0.42 -4.47
N ASP A 23 -23.65 -0.66 -3.17
CA ASP A 23 -23.57 -2.01 -2.57
C ASP A 23 -24.99 -2.53 -2.26
N LYS A 24 -25.25 -3.83 -2.48
CA LYS A 24 -26.56 -4.44 -2.18
C LYS A 24 -26.60 -5.11 -0.81
N ARG A 25 -25.43 -5.32 -0.20
CA ARG A 25 -25.31 -5.93 1.12
C ARG A 25 -26.02 -5.03 2.13
N ILE A 26 -26.78 -5.64 3.05
CA ILE A 26 -27.48 -4.88 4.10
C ILE A 26 -26.48 -4.17 5.01
N ASN A 27 -25.39 -4.85 5.31
CA ASN A 27 -24.25 -4.32 6.03
C ASN A 27 -22.98 -5.08 5.58
N HIS A 28 -21.80 -4.57 5.94
CA HIS A 28 -20.52 -5.18 5.55
C HIS A 28 -20.21 -6.52 6.23
N TRP A 29 -20.98 -6.92 7.25
CA TRP A 29 -20.78 -8.14 8.04
C TRP A 29 -21.64 -9.32 7.56
N SER A 30 -22.81 -9.04 6.98
CA SER A 30 -23.74 -10.04 6.45
C SER A 30 -23.24 -10.61 5.12
N ARG A 31 -22.87 -11.89 5.09
CA ARG A 31 -22.34 -12.56 3.87
C ARG A 31 -23.41 -12.96 2.86
N LYS A 32 -24.66 -13.13 3.31
CA LYS A 32 -25.74 -13.74 2.50
C LYS A 32 -27.01 -12.91 2.42
N GLU A 33 -27.02 -11.74 3.04
CA GLU A 33 -28.20 -10.88 3.10
C GLU A 33 -28.04 -9.70 2.16
N TYR A 34 -28.96 -9.60 1.21
CA TYR A 34 -28.93 -8.60 0.16
C TYR A 34 -30.30 -7.98 -0.01
N PHE A 35 -30.34 -6.68 -0.28
CA PHE A 35 -31.55 -6.03 -0.76
C PHE A 35 -31.97 -6.63 -2.11
N LYS A 36 -33.25 -7.03 -2.21
CA LYS A 36 -33.86 -7.50 -3.46
C LYS A 36 -34.15 -6.31 -4.38
N CYS A 37 -33.11 -5.74 -5.00
CA CYS A 37 -33.26 -4.74 -6.07
C CYS A 37 -32.64 -5.23 -7.38
N ARG A 38 -33.27 -4.92 -8.52
CA ARG A 38 -32.62 -5.08 -9.84
C ARG A 38 -31.61 -3.95 -10.02
N ARG A 39 -30.40 -4.29 -10.49
CA ARG A 39 -29.38 -3.30 -10.81
C ARG A 39 -29.28 -3.10 -12.31
N PRO A 40 -29.23 -1.84 -12.78
CA PRO A 40 -28.84 -1.57 -14.16
C PRO A 40 -27.43 -2.11 -14.40
N PHE A 41 -27.17 -2.63 -15.59
CA PHE A 41 -25.83 -3.06 -15.97
C PHE A 41 -24.81 -1.92 -15.83
N VAL A 42 -25.21 -0.68 -16.19
CA VAL A 42 -24.37 0.53 -16.12
C VAL A 42 -23.78 0.75 -14.74
N VAL A 43 -24.56 0.53 -13.68
CA VAL A 43 -24.10 0.70 -12.29
C VAL A 43 -22.98 -0.28 -11.96
N ASN A 44 -23.08 -1.53 -12.41
CA ASN A 44 -22.03 -2.51 -12.18
C ASN A 44 -20.73 -2.12 -12.90
N TYR A 45 -20.80 -1.72 -14.18
CA TYR A 45 -19.63 -1.27 -14.93
C TYR A 45 -19.00 -0.02 -14.31
N PHE A 46 -19.82 0.91 -13.82
CA PHE A 46 -19.35 2.10 -13.12
C PHE A 46 -18.60 1.74 -11.82
N SER A 47 -19.18 0.89 -10.96
CA SER A 47 -18.51 0.45 -9.73
C SER A 47 -17.20 -0.32 -10.00
N TYR A 48 -17.16 -1.15 -11.05
CA TYR A 48 -15.93 -1.81 -11.48
C TYR A 48 -14.88 -0.82 -11.98
N SER A 49 -15.30 0.21 -12.71
CA SER A 49 -14.41 1.28 -13.19
C SER A 49 -13.85 2.08 -12.02
N CYS A 50 -14.66 2.48 -11.03
CA CYS A 50 -14.18 3.14 -9.81
C CYS A 50 -13.18 2.27 -9.05
N SER A 51 -13.47 0.97 -8.92
CA SER A 51 -12.55 0.01 -8.28
C SER A 51 -11.20 -0.06 -9.00
N TYR A 52 -11.20 0.01 -10.34
CA TYR A 52 -9.98 0.03 -11.13
C TYR A 52 -9.24 1.37 -11.04
N MET A 53 -9.97 2.49 -10.99
CA MET A 53 -9.39 3.82 -10.77
C MET A 53 -8.64 3.91 -9.44
N VAL A 54 -9.14 3.26 -8.37
CA VAL A 54 -8.39 3.18 -7.10
C VAL A 54 -7.02 2.51 -7.30
N LYS A 55 -6.95 1.45 -8.12
CA LYS A 55 -5.69 0.75 -8.39
C LYS A 55 -4.71 1.61 -9.18
N ILE A 56 -5.21 2.33 -10.17
CA ILE A 56 -4.41 3.31 -10.92
C ILE A 56 -3.93 4.41 -9.98
N GLN A 57 -4.82 4.97 -9.15
CA GLN A 57 -4.48 6.02 -8.20
C GLN A 57 -3.35 5.60 -7.26
N MET A 58 -3.41 4.38 -6.71
CA MET A 58 -2.35 3.87 -5.83
C MET A 58 -1.04 3.63 -6.58
N SER A 59 -1.09 3.11 -7.81
CA SER A 59 0.09 2.94 -8.66
C SER A 59 0.75 4.30 -8.94
N VAL A 60 -0.02 5.29 -9.37
CA VAL A 60 0.44 6.66 -9.65
C VAL A 60 0.99 7.34 -8.39
N LEU A 61 0.38 7.13 -7.23
CA LEU A 61 0.90 7.62 -5.95
C LEU A 61 2.33 7.11 -5.70
N TYR A 62 2.58 5.82 -5.88
CA TYR A 62 3.93 5.25 -5.73
C TYR A 62 4.90 5.76 -6.80
N PHE A 63 4.43 5.98 -8.03
CA PHE A 63 5.27 6.61 -9.06
C PHE A 63 5.72 8.01 -8.65
N PHE A 64 4.79 8.88 -8.24
CA PHE A 64 5.14 10.22 -7.80
C PHE A 64 6.01 10.22 -6.53
N ALA A 65 5.77 9.28 -5.61
CA ALA A 65 6.61 9.14 -4.42
C ALA A 65 8.09 8.87 -4.76
N VAL A 66 8.37 8.14 -5.83
CA VAL A 66 9.74 7.89 -6.33
C VAL A 66 10.28 9.12 -7.06
N THR A 67 9.51 9.71 -7.97
CA THR A 67 10.00 10.85 -8.76
C THR A 67 10.32 12.05 -7.89
N GLU A 68 9.50 12.34 -6.89
CA GLU A 68 9.75 13.44 -5.96
C GLU A 68 10.99 13.18 -5.09
N LYS A 69 11.22 11.93 -4.67
CA LYS A 69 12.45 11.57 -3.95
C LYS A 69 13.69 11.72 -4.82
N LEU A 70 13.62 11.28 -6.08
CA LEU A 70 14.74 11.42 -7.02
C LEU A 70 15.05 12.88 -7.39
N ASN A 71 14.18 13.85 -7.08
CA ASN A 71 14.49 15.28 -7.22
C ASN A 71 15.33 15.83 -6.05
N VAL A 72 15.57 15.04 -5.01
CA VAL A 72 16.28 15.43 -3.79
C VAL A 72 17.66 14.76 -3.78
N PRO A 73 18.77 15.52 -3.69
CA PRO A 73 20.14 14.98 -3.81
C PRO A 73 20.45 13.81 -2.87
N GLU A 74 19.95 13.87 -1.64
CA GLU A 74 20.20 12.88 -0.59
C GLU A 74 19.63 11.50 -0.94
N TRP A 75 18.58 11.44 -1.75
CA TRP A 75 18.04 10.16 -2.23
C TRP A 75 18.89 9.59 -3.36
N ILE A 76 19.52 10.44 -4.18
CA ILE A 76 20.41 10.04 -5.28
C ILE A 76 21.77 9.58 -4.73
N ASP A 77 22.33 10.26 -3.74
CA ASP A 77 23.61 9.87 -3.14
C ASP A 77 23.47 8.71 -2.12
N GLY A 78 22.24 8.34 -1.77
CA GLY A 78 21.92 7.24 -0.86
C GLY A 78 21.99 7.58 0.63
N SER A 79 22.11 8.86 1.00
CA SER A 79 22.20 9.31 2.39
C SER A 79 20.86 9.69 3.03
N ALA A 80 19.77 9.77 2.25
CA ALA A 80 18.48 10.29 2.71
C ALA A 80 17.97 9.63 3.99
N PHE A 81 18.06 8.30 4.11
CA PHE A 81 17.57 7.62 5.29
C PHE A 81 18.25 8.10 6.58
N TYR A 82 19.55 8.41 6.56
CA TYR A 82 20.27 8.92 7.73
C TYR A 82 19.70 10.27 8.17
N TYR A 83 19.44 11.18 7.23
CA TYR A 83 18.86 12.49 7.54
C TYR A 83 17.43 12.36 8.06
N TRP A 84 16.58 11.55 7.42
CA TRP A 84 15.21 11.34 7.88
C TRP A 84 15.14 10.63 9.23
N PHE A 85 16.05 9.70 9.51
CA PHE A 85 16.09 8.99 10.80
C PHE A 85 16.51 9.91 11.96
N ASN A 86 17.41 10.86 11.69
CA ASN A 86 17.93 11.80 12.68
C ASN A 86 17.23 13.16 12.68
N ASP A 87 16.17 13.34 11.88
CA ASP A 87 15.45 14.61 11.81
C ASP A 87 14.81 14.97 13.16
N SER A 88 14.90 16.24 13.52
CA SER A 88 14.43 16.75 14.83
C SER A 88 12.91 16.76 14.99
N SER A 89 12.17 16.79 13.87
CA SER A 89 10.71 16.96 13.86
C SER A 89 9.98 15.64 13.61
N LEU A 90 10.45 14.87 12.63
CA LEU A 90 9.80 13.65 12.15
C LEU A 90 10.72 12.43 12.25
N GLY A 91 11.91 12.54 12.83
CA GLY A 91 12.85 11.43 12.94
C GLY A 91 12.48 10.39 14.00
N ALA A 92 13.36 9.42 14.16
CA ALA A 92 13.22 8.35 15.13
C ALA A 92 13.20 8.89 16.57
N SER A 93 12.43 8.25 17.46
CA SER A 93 12.48 8.59 18.89
C SER A 93 13.87 8.32 19.47
N SER A 94 14.22 9.03 20.55
CA SER A 94 15.52 8.86 21.23
C SER A 94 15.81 7.41 21.64
N LEU A 95 14.76 6.65 21.98
CA LEU A 95 14.88 5.22 22.24
C LEU A 95 15.38 4.46 21.00
N PHE A 96 14.74 4.66 19.84
CA PHE A 96 15.14 3.98 18.61
C PHE A 96 16.52 4.43 18.13
N GLN A 97 16.83 5.73 18.24
CA GLN A 97 18.17 6.23 17.94
C GLN A 97 19.24 5.55 18.82
N GLY A 98 18.98 5.37 20.11
CA GLY A 98 19.90 4.68 21.01
C GLY A 98 20.07 3.18 20.74
N VAL A 99 19.03 2.50 20.25
CA VAL A 99 19.05 1.04 20.04
C VAL A 99 19.58 0.65 18.66
N ILE A 100 19.18 1.37 17.60
CA ILE A 100 19.52 1.00 16.21
C ILE A 100 20.24 2.11 15.44
N GLY A 101 20.46 3.29 16.02
CA GLY A 101 21.10 4.42 15.33
C GLY A 101 22.50 4.10 14.81
N PHE A 102 23.27 3.28 15.54
CA PHE A 102 24.61 2.86 15.14
C PHE A 102 24.65 2.14 13.78
N LEU A 103 23.54 1.50 13.37
CA LEU A 103 23.45 0.87 12.05
C LEU A 103 23.44 1.92 10.94
N PHE A 104 22.82 3.06 11.18
CA PHE A 104 22.62 4.11 10.18
C PHE A 104 23.76 5.14 10.16
N ASP A 105 24.66 5.13 11.15
CA ASP A 105 25.95 5.82 11.06
C ASP A 105 26.88 5.16 10.01
N ASN A 106 26.60 3.92 9.60
CA ASN A 106 27.32 3.24 8.53
C ASN A 106 26.73 3.63 7.16
N ALA A 107 27.52 4.35 6.36
CA ALA A 107 27.13 4.80 5.02
C ALA A 107 26.65 3.67 4.09
N PHE A 108 27.22 2.47 4.20
CA PHE A 108 26.81 1.33 3.36
C PHE A 108 25.40 0.84 3.71
N ILE A 109 25.10 0.72 5.01
CA ILE A 109 23.77 0.29 5.48
C ILE A 109 22.72 1.34 5.11
N THR A 110 23.01 2.61 5.37
CA THR A 110 22.13 3.74 5.01
C THR A 110 21.86 3.80 3.52
N SER A 111 22.88 3.57 2.69
CA SER A 111 22.72 3.53 1.23
C SER A 111 21.80 2.38 0.80
N ILE A 112 22.01 1.17 1.33
CA ILE A 112 21.15 0.02 1.03
C ILE A 112 19.70 0.30 1.40
N VAL A 113 19.45 0.89 2.56
CA VAL A 113 18.08 1.20 3.00
C VAL A 113 17.45 2.28 2.13
N THR A 114 18.18 3.37 1.84
CA THR A 114 17.70 4.46 0.98
C THR A 114 17.29 3.95 -0.40
N TRP A 115 18.18 3.19 -1.06
CA TRP A 115 17.89 2.61 -2.37
C TRP A 115 16.83 1.49 -2.30
N GLY A 116 16.79 0.75 -1.19
CA GLY A 116 15.77 -0.28 -0.94
C GLY A 116 14.36 0.29 -0.87
N VAL A 117 14.19 1.47 -0.26
CA VAL A 117 12.91 2.20 -0.26
C VAL A 117 12.49 2.55 -1.69
N LEU A 118 13.38 3.17 -2.48
CA LEU A 118 13.08 3.52 -3.87
C LEU A 118 12.74 2.29 -4.71
N ALA A 119 13.51 1.21 -4.57
CA ALA A 119 13.27 -0.05 -5.28
C ALA A 119 11.89 -0.64 -4.93
N LEU A 120 11.52 -0.66 -3.65
CA LEU A 120 10.21 -1.14 -3.22
C LEU A 120 9.07 -0.28 -3.77
N GLU A 121 9.20 1.05 -3.75
CA GLU A 121 8.18 1.95 -4.28
C GLU A 121 8.01 1.79 -5.80
N ILE A 122 9.10 1.59 -6.55
CA ILE A 122 9.04 1.26 -8.00
C ILE A 122 8.32 -0.06 -8.22
N LEU A 123 8.60 -1.09 -7.40
CA LEU A 123 7.90 -2.37 -7.48
C LEU A 123 6.40 -2.23 -7.16
N LEU A 124 6.05 -1.39 -6.18
CA LEU A 124 4.67 -1.09 -5.82
C LEU A 124 3.94 -0.30 -6.90
N PHE A 125 4.62 0.62 -7.60
CA PHE A 125 4.11 1.24 -8.82
C PHE A 125 3.80 0.18 -9.89
N GLY A 126 4.77 -0.68 -10.19
CA GLY A 126 4.65 -1.75 -11.18
C GLY A 126 3.70 -2.88 -10.78
N ALA A 127 3.30 -2.95 -9.51
CA ALA A 127 2.41 -3.98 -9.00
C ALA A 127 1.04 -4.00 -9.70
N LEU A 128 0.64 -2.90 -10.34
CA LEU A 128 -0.59 -2.81 -11.15
C LEU A 128 -0.65 -3.92 -12.20
N PHE A 129 0.50 -4.21 -12.82
CA PHE A 129 0.66 -5.19 -13.90
C PHE A 129 1.02 -6.60 -13.43
N MET A 130 1.26 -6.78 -12.13
CA MET A 130 1.64 -8.08 -11.57
C MET A 130 0.46 -9.06 -11.53
N ASN A 131 0.79 -10.35 -11.55
CA ASN A 131 -0.17 -11.43 -11.30
C ASN A 131 -0.61 -11.45 -9.82
N LYS A 132 -1.64 -12.22 -9.50
CA LYS A 132 -2.25 -12.26 -8.15
C LYS A 132 -1.26 -12.68 -7.06
N GLU A 133 -0.36 -13.59 -7.35
CA GLU A 133 0.62 -14.12 -6.40
C GLU A 133 1.64 -13.03 -6.00
N HIS A 134 2.21 -12.35 -6.99
CA HIS A 134 3.17 -11.28 -6.73
C HIS A 134 2.50 -10.06 -6.07
N LYS A 135 1.23 -9.76 -6.40
CA LYS A 135 0.47 -8.71 -5.70
C LYS A 135 0.34 -8.98 -4.21
N LEU A 136 0.15 -10.24 -3.80
CA LEU A 136 0.09 -10.59 -2.40
C LEU A 136 1.46 -10.43 -1.70
N LYS A 137 2.56 -10.83 -2.35
CA LYS A 137 3.92 -10.58 -1.84
C LYS A 137 4.18 -9.08 -1.67
N MET A 138 3.80 -8.28 -2.67
CA MET A 138 3.88 -6.82 -2.61
C MET A 138 2.99 -6.23 -1.52
N PHE A 139 1.83 -6.81 -1.25
CA PHE A 139 0.95 -6.37 -0.17
C PHE A 139 1.64 -6.54 1.19
N ILE A 140 2.23 -7.71 1.45
CA ILE A 140 2.94 -7.96 2.72
C ILE A 140 4.14 -7.02 2.87
N LEU A 141 4.95 -6.87 1.83
CA LEU A 141 6.10 -5.96 1.84
C LEU A 141 5.67 -4.50 2.03
N GLY A 142 4.64 -4.05 1.31
CA GLY A 142 4.11 -2.69 1.42
C GLY A 142 3.52 -2.38 2.80
N VAL A 143 2.78 -3.32 3.39
CA VAL A 143 2.26 -3.18 4.76
C VAL A 143 3.41 -3.14 5.76
N GLY A 144 4.41 -4.02 5.63
CA GLY A 144 5.60 -4.01 6.48
C GLY A 144 6.36 -2.69 6.40
N PHE A 145 6.60 -2.18 5.19
CA PHE A 145 7.24 -0.89 4.95
C PHE A 145 6.52 0.26 5.64
N HIS A 146 5.20 0.40 5.43
CA HIS A 146 4.43 1.47 6.06
C HIS A 146 4.31 1.29 7.58
N PHE A 147 4.31 0.06 8.07
CA PHE A 147 4.32 -0.19 9.50
C PHE A 147 5.64 0.26 10.15
N THR A 148 6.78 0.06 9.47
CA THR A 148 8.07 0.62 9.91
C THR A 148 8.02 2.15 10.00
N ILE A 149 7.31 2.82 9.10
CA ILE A 149 7.10 4.28 9.17
C ILE A 149 6.33 4.67 10.44
N VAL A 150 5.34 3.89 10.88
CA VAL A 150 4.66 4.13 12.17
C VAL A 150 5.63 3.99 13.33
N ILE A 151 6.43 2.92 13.33
CA ILE A 151 7.35 2.63 14.43
C ILE A 151 8.41 3.73 14.57
N ILE A 152 9.00 4.16 13.44
CA ILE A 152 10.10 5.12 13.43
C ILE A 152 9.58 6.56 13.54
N HIS A 153 8.62 6.94 12.69
CA HIS A 153 8.19 8.33 12.50
C HIS A 153 6.85 8.68 13.17
N GLY A 154 6.16 7.69 13.77
CA GLY A 154 4.88 7.94 14.48
C GLY A 154 3.69 8.31 13.59
N LEU A 155 3.78 8.10 12.28
CA LEU A 155 2.76 8.55 11.31
C LEU A 155 1.57 7.58 11.19
N PHE A 156 0.70 7.56 12.22
CA PHE A 156 -0.44 6.62 12.29
C PHE A 156 -1.50 6.86 11.20
N SER A 157 -1.94 8.10 10.98
CA SER A 157 -2.99 8.41 9.99
C SER A 157 -2.54 8.03 8.57
N PHE A 158 -1.29 8.34 8.24
CA PHE A 158 -0.65 7.95 6.99
C PHE A 158 -0.63 6.43 6.80
N PHE A 159 -0.25 5.67 7.83
CA PHE A 159 -0.26 4.21 7.76
C PHE A 159 -1.65 3.65 7.47
N PHE A 160 -2.69 4.11 8.16
CA PHE A 160 -4.04 3.59 7.92
C PHE A 160 -4.56 3.95 6.52
N ALA A 161 -4.24 5.15 6.02
CA ALA A 161 -4.57 5.54 4.66
C ALA A 161 -3.87 4.65 3.62
N MET A 162 -2.56 4.39 3.81
CA MET A 162 -1.79 3.52 2.93
C MET A 162 -2.21 2.05 3.02
N LEU A 163 -2.54 1.56 4.22
CA LEU A 163 -3.06 0.21 4.43
C LEU A 163 -4.37 0.01 3.68
N ALA A 164 -5.31 0.95 3.80
CA ALA A 164 -6.57 0.92 3.05
C ALA A 164 -6.32 0.93 1.53
N GLY A 165 -5.42 1.80 1.06
CA GLY A 165 -4.99 1.85 -0.33
C GLY A 165 -4.40 0.53 -0.82
N LEU A 166 -3.49 -0.08 -0.06
CA LEU A 166 -2.86 -1.37 -0.38
C LEU A 166 -3.87 -2.52 -0.43
N ILE A 167 -4.85 -2.55 0.50
CA ILE A 167 -5.93 -3.53 0.47
C ILE A 167 -6.72 -3.41 -0.83
N LEU A 168 -7.15 -2.20 -1.20
CA LEU A 168 -7.94 -1.97 -2.41
C LEU A 168 -7.12 -2.19 -3.70
N TYR A 169 -5.83 -1.92 -3.64
CA TYR A 169 -4.91 -2.02 -4.77
C TYR A 169 -4.53 -3.46 -5.10
N LEU A 170 -4.06 -4.21 -4.10
CA LEU A 170 -3.35 -5.47 -4.29
C LEU A 170 -4.20 -6.71 -3.98
N LEU A 171 -5.21 -6.60 -3.11
CA LEU A 171 -6.04 -7.75 -2.76
C LEU A 171 -7.21 -7.95 -3.73
N PRO A 172 -7.66 -9.21 -3.94
CA PRO A 172 -8.85 -9.49 -4.73
C PRO A 172 -10.12 -8.96 -4.04
N LEU A 173 -10.84 -8.05 -4.70
CA LEU A 173 -12.07 -7.44 -4.18
C LEU A 173 -13.30 -8.36 -4.22
N ASN A 174 -13.29 -9.37 -5.10
CA ASN A 174 -14.45 -10.25 -5.34
C ASN A 174 -14.40 -11.57 -4.55
N ASN A 175 -13.32 -11.82 -3.79
CA ASN A 175 -13.14 -13.07 -3.07
C ASN A 175 -13.01 -12.79 -1.56
N TYR A 176 -13.64 -13.64 -0.76
CA TYR A 176 -13.36 -13.67 0.68
C TYR A 176 -11.97 -14.24 0.89
N LEU A 177 -11.09 -13.47 1.51
CA LEU A 177 -9.78 -13.94 1.93
C LEU A 177 -9.86 -14.35 3.40
N THR A 178 -9.35 -15.54 3.72
CA THR A 178 -9.06 -15.89 5.11
C THR A 178 -7.61 -15.57 5.43
N LEU A 179 -7.29 -15.35 6.72
CA LEU A 179 -5.90 -15.20 7.16
C LEU A 179 -5.05 -16.41 6.75
N LYS A 180 -5.62 -17.62 6.79
CA LYS A 180 -4.94 -18.84 6.34
C LYS A 180 -4.55 -18.78 4.86
N ASP A 181 -5.40 -18.21 4.01
CA ASP A 181 -5.10 -18.06 2.58
C ASP A 181 -3.96 -17.06 2.34
N LEU A 182 -3.87 -16.00 3.15
CA LEU A 182 -2.77 -15.03 3.07
C LEU A 182 -1.43 -15.70 3.41
N PHE A 183 -1.37 -16.46 4.52
CA PHE A 183 -0.15 -17.16 4.94
C PHE A 183 0.22 -18.32 3.99
N LYS A 184 -0.77 -19.10 3.54
CA LYS A 184 -0.51 -20.24 2.65
C LYS A 184 0.03 -19.79 1.30
N ASN A 185 -0.56 -18.78 0.66
CA ASN A 185 -0.10 -18.30 -0.64
C ASN A 185 1.27 -17.59 -0.58
N PHE A 186 1.67 -17.09 0.60
CA PHE A 186 3.02 -16.57 0.82
C PHE A 186 4.07 -17.69 0.84
N ILE A 187 3.76 -18.82 1.48
CA ILE A 187 4.67 -19.96 1.64
C ILE A 187 4.68 -20.86 0.39
N ASP A 188 3.50 -21.21 -0.13
CA ASP A 188 3.31 -22.19 -1.21
C ASP A 188 3.45 -21.57 -2.60
N SER A 189 4.36 -20.61 -2.79
CA SER A 189 4.54 -19.87 -4.04
C SER A 189 5.19 -20.73 -5.15
N LYS A 190 4.63 -21.92 -5.41
CA LYS A 190 4.87 -22.72 -6.61
C LYS A 190 3.97 -22.18 -7.72
N PRO A 191 4.48 -22.02 -8.95
CA PRO A 191 3.68 -21.55 -10.06
C PRO A 191 2.52 -22.51 -10.28
N TYR A 192 1.30 -22.02 -10.17
CA TYR A 192 0.09 -22.76 -10.50
C TYR A 192 0.16 -23.07 -12.01
N SER A 193 0.53 -24.30 -12.37
CA SER A 193 0.40 -24.77 -13.74
C SER A 193 -1.07 -24.63 -14.13
N ARG A 194 -1.36 -23.80 -15.13
CA ARG A 194 -2.68 -23.76 -15.78
C ARG A 194 -2.96 -25.17 -16.30
N SER A 195 -3.88 -25.90 -15.66
CA SER A 195 -4.60 -26.95 -16.36
C SER A 195 -5.63 -26.24 -17.25
N GLU A 196 -5.41 -26.40 -18.54
CA GLU A 196 -6.28 -25.97 -19.64
C GLU A 196 -7.72 -26.43 -19.41
N TYR A 197 -8.65 -25.50 -19.58
CA TYR A 197 -10.00 -25.75 -20.09
C TYR A 197 -10.31 -24.61 -21.06
#